data_AF-A0A969R5Q9-F1
#
_entry.id   AF-A0A969R5Q9-F1
#
_cell.length_a   1.000
_cell.length_b   1.000
_cell.length_c   1.000
_cell.angle_alpha   90.00
_cell.angle_beta   90.00
_cell.angle_gamma   90.00
#
_symmetry.space_group_name_H-M   'P 1'
#
loop_
_entity.id
_entity.type
_entity.pdbx_description
1 polymer ?
#
loop_
_entity_poly.entity_id
_entity_poly.type
_entity_poly.pdbx_seq_one_letter_code
_entity_poly.pdbx_strand_id
1 'polypeptide(L)'
;MQLALLESLKARQQPIPPPLYVVLGYEVREIKPIKIVSQEKIWRTSMATAYLVDQGSVVYKQDDCFRIKRPKKDTIEVPIREVERILVLGNVQISTSAISVCLEEQIPVVFLTQLGDYKGHLWSAEFCDLPVEAAQYGRRNDPGFQLGMARRIVVGKVVNSKQLLLRLNRKRQVKGLRARIKR
;
A
#
# COMPACT_ATOMS: atom_id res chain seq x y z
N MET A 1 -1.71 -19.53 -39.61
CA MET A 1 -1.77 -18.10 -39.25
C MET A 1 -0.45 -17.60 -38.66
N GLN A 2 0.01 -18.08 -37.50
CA GLN A 2 1.24 -17.58 -36.84
C GLN A 2 2.52 -17.70 -37.69
N LEU A 3 2.72 -18.77 -38.47
CA LEU A 3 3.93 -18.92 -39.30
C LEU A 3 4.05 -17.84 -40.39
N ALA A 4 2.99 -17.56 -41.14
CA ALA A 4 2.97 -16.49 -42.15
C ALA A 4 3.19 -15.09 -41.54
N LEU A 5 2.74 -14.86 -40.31
CA LEU A 5 3.08 -13.64 -39.57
C LEU A 5 4.59 -13.59 -39.28
N LEU A 6 5.19 -14.69 -38.84
CA LEU A 6 6.62 -14.78 -38.52
C LEU A 6 7.51 -14.63 -39.76
N GLU A 7 7.08 -15.16 -40.91
CA GLU A 7 7.74 -14.97 -42.21
C GLU A 7 7.63 -13.53 -42.71
N SER A 8 6.44 -12.91 -42.64
CA SER A 8 6.27 -11.50 -43.03
C SER A 8 7.00 -10.51 -42.11
N LEU A 9 7.27 -10.90 -40.85
CA LEU A 9 8.16 -10.16 -39.95
C LEU A 9 9.64 -10.32 -40.34
N LYS A 10 10.11 -11.52 -40.69
CA LYS A 10 11.48 -11.76 -41.17
C LYS A 10 11.78 -11.05 -42.50
N ALA A 11 10.78 -10.91 -43.37
CA ALA A 11 10.92 -10.24 -44.67
C ALA A 11 11.09 -8.71 -44.56
N ARG A 12 10.78 -8.09 -43.40
CA ARG A 12 10.91 -6.64 -43.20
C ARG A 12 12.20 -6.30 -42.46
N GLN A 13 13.19 -5.77 -43.19
CA GLN A 13 14.34 -5.08 -42.62
C GLN A 13 13.97 -3.68 -42.07
N GLN A 14 12.90 -3.61 -41.29
CA GLN A 14 12.49 -2.41 -40.55
C GLN A 14 12.56 -2.75 -39.05
N PRO A 15 13.21 -1.92 -38.22
CA PRO A 15 13.25 -2.17 -36.79
C PRO A 15 11.83 -2.19 -36.23
N ILE A 16 11.55 -3.17 -35.36
CA ILE A 16 10.28 -3.25 -34.65
C ILE A 16 10.09 -1.91 -33.92
N PRO A 17 8.99 -1.17 -34.15
CA PRO A 17 8.80 0.11 -33.46
C PRO A 17 8.74 -0.16 -31.95
N PRO A 18 9.52 0.57 -31.13
CA PRO A 18 9.43 0.44 -29.69
C PRO A 18 8.01 0.78 -29.22
N PRO A 19 7.56 0.22 -28.08
CA PRO A 19 6.26 0.59 -27.51
C PRO A 19 6.17 2.12 -27.35
N LEU A 20 5.02 2.68 -27.74
CA LEU A 20 4.88 4.10 -28.09
C LEU A 20 4.89 5.03 -26.86
N TYR A 21 6.05 5.23 -26.26
CA TYR A 21 6.25 6.16 -25.15
C TYR A 21 6.14 7.62 -25.64
N VAL A 22 4.99 8.26 -25.40
CA VAL A 22 4.82 9.70 -25.63
C VAL A 22 5.45 10.48 -24.47
N VAL A 23 6.78 10.58 -24.49
CA VAL A 23 7.57 11.31 -23.48
C VAL A 23 7.51 12.81 -23.76
N LEU A 24 6.55 13.50 -23.16
CA LEU A 24 6.39 14.95 -23.30
C LEU A 24 7.44 15.72 -22.47
N GLY A 25 8.56 16.08 -23.11
CA GLY A 25 9.42 17.19 -22.65
C GLY A 25 10.62 16.84 -21.75
N TYR A 26 11.16 15.61 -21.82
CA TYR A 26 12.34 15.22 -21.04
C TYR A 26 13.34 14.41 -21.87
N GLU A 27 14.63 14.67 -21.68
CA GLU A 27 15.72 13.77 -22.12
C GLU A 27 15.88 12.59 -21.14
N VAL A 28 16.37 11.46 -21.64
CA VAL A 28 16.60 10.27 -20.82
C VAL A 28 17.83 10.48 -19.93
N ARG A 29 17.61 10.71 -18.63
CA ARG A 29 18.69 10.77 -17.63
C ARG A 29 19.40 9.43 -17.51
N GLU A 30 20.73 9.47 -17.28
CA GLU A 30 21.52 8.28 -16.98
C GLU A 30 20.97 7.51 -15.78
N ILE A 31 20.79 6.19 -15.95
CA ILE A 31 20.30 5.31 -14.90
C ILE A 31 21.43 5.02 -13.92
N LYS A 32 21.46 5.73 -12.79
CA LYS A 32 22.37 5.43 -11.68
C LYS A 32 21.74 4.34 -10.79
N PRO A 33 22.44 3.22 -10.52
CA PRO A 33 21.89 2.15 -9.69
C PRO A 33 21.76 2.60 -8.24
N ILE A 34 20.52 2.65 -7.74
CA ILE A 34 20.23 2.95 -6.33
C ILE A 34 20.48 1.68 -5.52
N LYS A 35 21.41 1.75 -4.56
CA LYS A 35 21.67 0.65 -3.62
C LYS A 35 20.59 0.66 -2.54
N ILE A 36 19.52 -0.10 -2.77
CA ILE A 36 18.44 -0.34 -1.80
C ILE A 36 19.03 -0.87 -0.49
N VAL A 37 18.80 -0.17 0.61
CA VAL A 37 19.13 -0.62 1.97
C VAL A 37 17.87 -0.51 2.83
N SER A 38 17.09 -1.59 2.88
CA SER A 38 15.94 -1.66 3.78
C SER A 38 16.40 -1.47 5.23
N GLN A 39 15.94 -0.40 5.86
CA GLN A 39 16.10 -0.14 7.29
C GLN A 39 14.83 -0.59 7.99
N GLU A 40 14.94 -1.52 8.94
CA GLU A 40 13.80 -2.00 9.71
C GLU A 40 13.16 -0.84 10.51
N LYS A 41 12.05 -0.29 9.98
CA LYS A 41 11.39 0.90 10.53
C LYS A 41 10.60 0.54 11.79
N ILE A 42 11.30 0.51 12.93
CA ILE A 42 10.73 0.17 14.25
C ILE A 42 9.54 1.08 14.56
N TRP A 43 8.36 0.46 14.65
CA TRP A 43 7.07 1.12 14.92
C TRP A 43 7.12 1.98 16.19
N ARG A 44 6.87 3.29 16.05
CA ARG A 44 6.79 4.24 17.18
C ARG A 44 5.36 4.70 17.40
N THR A 45 4.95 4.75 18.68
CA THR A 45 3.59 5.07 19.13
C THR A 45 3.10 6.49 18.75
N SER A 46 3.98 7.34 18.21
CA SER A 46 3.69 8.73 17.84
C SER A 46 3.33 8.96 16.37
N MET A 47 3.33 7.93 15.51
CA MET A 47 3.04 8.08 14.08
C MET A 47 1.57 7.83 13.75
N ALA A 48 1.00 8.59 12.81
CA ALA A 48 -0.40 8.53 12.43
C ALA A 48 -0.62 8.08 10.97
N THR A 49 -1.71 7.34 10.72
CA THR A 49 -2.20 7.08 9.35
C THR A 49 -3.16 8.20 8.94
N ALA A 50 -2.83 8.92 7.87
CA ALA A 50 -3.67 9.99 7.32
C ALA A 50 -4.75 9.43 6.38
N TYR A 51 -6.03 9.66 6.73
CA TYR A 51 -7.19 9.23 5.92
C TYR A 51 -7.71 10.40 5.07
N LEU A 52 -7.53 10.32 3.75
CA LEU A 52 -8.00 11.33 2.81
C LEU A 52 -9.35 10.91 2.21
N VAL A 53 -10.43 11.42 2.80
CA VAL A 53 -11.83 11.00 2.50
C VAL A 53 -12.67 12.11 1.85
N ASP A 54 -12.31 13.38 2.03
CA ASP A 54 -13.01 14.52 1.45
C ASP A 54 -12.81 14.56 -0.08
N GLN A 55 -13.82 14.14 -0.84
CA GLN A 55 -13.76 14.03 -2.30
C GLN A 55 -13.50 15.40 -2.96
N GLY A 56 -12.64 15.44 -3.98
CA GLY A 56 -12.19 16.66 -4.64
C GLY A 56 -11.08 17.42 -3.90
N SER A 57 -10.51 16.86 -2.83
CA SER A 57 -9.34 17.43 -2.16
C SER A 57 -8.06 17.27 -2.97
N VAL A 58 -7.11 18.19 -2.75
CA VAL A 58 -5.78 18.20 -3.38
C VAL A 58 -4.72 18.25 -2.28
N VAL A 59 -3.77 17.31 -2.29
CA VAL A 59 -2.66 17.24 -1.34
C VAL A 59 -1.35 17.64 -2.02
N TYR A 60 -0.58 18.51 -1.39
CA TYR A 60 0.71 18.99 -1.87
C TYR A 60 1.70 19.21 -0.71
N LYS A 61 2.99 19.10 -0.99
CA LYS A 61 4.06 19.41 -0.03
C LYS A 61 4.34 20.91 -0.01
N GLN A 62 4.33 21.51 1.17
CA GLN A 62 4.76 22.87 1.43
C GLN A 62 5.35 22.93 2.86
N ASP A 63 6.50 23.58 3.03
CA ASP A 63 7.08 23.92 4.35
C ASP A 63 7.11 22.73 5.34
N ASP A 64 7.64 21.60 4.84
CA ASP A 64 7.74 20.28 5.47
C ASP A 64 6.43 19.71 6.08
N CYS A 65 5.31 20.18 5.54
CA CYS A 65 3.96 19.70 5.81
C CYS A 65 3.28 19.20 4.54
N PHE A 66 2.40 18.20 4.69
CA PHE A 66 1.36 17.93 3.72
C PHE A 66 0.23 18.93 3.92
N ARG A 67 0.01 19.80 2.94
CA ARG A 67 -1.16 20.69 2.89
C ARG A 67 -2.27 20.02 2.09
N ILE A 68 -3.45 19.95 2.69
CA ILE A 68 -4.63 19.27 2.19
C ILE A 68 -5.69 20.33 1.92
N LYS A 69 -5.75 20.83 0.68
CA LYS A 69 -6.78 21.78 0.26
C LYS A 69 -8.08 21.01 -0.02
N ARG A 70 -9.13 21.34 0.73
CA ARG A 70 -10.44 20.65 0.68
C ARG A 70 -11.49 21.53 0.00
N PRO A 71 -12.47 20.98 -0.74
CA PRO A 71 -13.53 21.78 -1.32
C PRO A 71 -14.50 22.28 -0.23
N LYS A 72 -14.76 23.59 -0.22
CA LYS A 72 -15.67 24.29 0.71
C LYS A 72 -15.37 24.06 2.21
N LYS A 73 -14.10 23.81 2.55
CA LYS A 73 -13.58 23.61 3.91
C LYS A 73 -12.17 24.19 4.00
N ASP A 74 -11.72 24.48 5.23
CA ASP A 74 -10.36 24.99 5.47
C ASP A 74 -9.28 23.99 5.05
N THR A 75 -8.13 24.51 4.62
CA THR A 75 -6.93 23.70 4.38
C THR A 75 -6.45 23.08 5.70
N ILE A 76 -6.12 21.80 5.70
CA ILE A 76 -5.42 21.14 6.82
C ILE A 76 -3.93 21.07 6.50
N GLU A 77 -3.10 21.24 7.51
CA GLU A 77 -1.65 21.08 7.42
C GLU A 77 -1.21 19.98 8.39
N VAL A 78 -0.41 19.03 7.92
CA VAL A 78 0.09 17.90 8.71
C VAL A 78 1.60 17.78 8.52
N PRO A 79 2.44 17.87 9.57
CA PRO A 79 3.88 17.69 9.45
C PRO A 79 4.23 16.30 8.89
N ILE A 80 5.12 16.23 7.90
CA ILE A 80 5.44 14.95 7.21
C ILE A 80 5.90 13.88 8.19
N ARG A 81 6.76 14.26 9.14
CA ARG A 81 7.34 13.41 10.20
C ARG A 81 6.31 12.71 11.11
N GLU A 82 5.07 13.19 11.14
CA GLU A 82 3.98 12.64 11.96
C GLU A 82 3.11 11.64 11.18
N VAL A 83 3.31 11.55 9.85
CA VAL A 83 2.58 10.62 8.96
C VAL A 83 3.38 9.33 8.76
N GLU A 84 2.81 8.20 9.20
CA GLU A 84 3.31 6.86 8.87
C GLU A 84 2.93 6.46 7.43
N ARG A 85 1.71 6.82 7.02
CA ARG A 85 1.01 6.25 5.86
C ARG A 85 -0.13 7.17 5.44
N ILE A 86 -0.40 7.23 4.14
CA ILE A 86 -1.56 7.93 3.57
C ILE A 86 -2.51 6.91 2.95
N LEU A 87 -3.81 7.04 3.25
CA LEU A 87 -4.88 6.27 2.62
C LEU A 87 -5.76 7.22 1.80
N VAL A 88 -5.87 6.97 0.50
CA VAL A 88 -6.54 7.83 -0.48
C VAL A 88 -7.85 7.17 -0.90
N LEU A 89 -9.00 7.70 -0.45
CA LEU A 89 -10.30 7.09 -0.71
C LEU A 89 -11.03 7.84 -1.83
N GLY A 90 -11.23 7.18 -2.97
CA GLY A 90 -12.02 7.73 -4.08
C GLY A 90 -11.28 8.79 -4.91
N ASN A 91 -11.94 9.92 -5.17
CA ASN A 91 -11.41 11.02 -5.97
C ASN A 91 -10.71 12.06 -5.08
N VAL A 92 -9.46 11.80 -4.73
CA VAL A 92 -8.55 12.76 -4.08
C VAL A 92 -7.26 12.82 -4.90
N GLN A 93 -6.78 14.04 -5.15
CA GLN A 93 -5.56 14.28 -5.92
C GLN A 93 -4.37 14.42 -4.98
N ILE A 94 -3.23 13.84 -5.35
CA ILE A 94 -1.94 14.07 -4.68
C ILE A 94 -0.97 14.58 -5.75
N SER A 95 -0.32 15.71 -5.49
CA SER A 95 0.67 16.29 -6.40
C SER A 95 1.95 15.46 -6.47
N THR A 96 2.66 15.54 -7.59
CA THR A 96 3.94 14.85 -7.76
C THR A 96 4.97 15.20 -6.67
N SER A 97 4.97 16.44 -6.17
CA SER A 97 5.85 16.84 -5.06
C SER A 97 5.53 16.15 -3.73
N ALA A 98 4.24 15.93 -3.42
CA ALA A 98 3.85 15.13 -2.25
C ALA A 98 4.16 13.63 -2.47
N ILE A 99 4.02 13.12 -3.70
CA ILE A 99 4.42 11.74 -4.04
C ILE A 99 5.93 11.53 -3.86
N SER A 100 6.79 12.39 -4.42
CA SER A 100 8.26 12.27 -4.28
C SER A 100 8.67 12.19 -2.82
N VAL A 101 8.18 13.13 -2.00
CA VAL A 101 8.47 13.18 -0.56
C VAL A 101 7.94 11.94 0.18
N CYS A 102 6.79 11.37 -0.22
CA CYS A 102 6.34 10.09 0.33
C CYS A 102 7.27 8.92 -0.02
N LEU A 103 7.87 8.91 -1.21
CA LEU A 103 8.82 7.87 -1.62
C LEU A 103 10.19 8.05 -0.94
N GLU A 104 10.62 9.29 -0.71
CA GLU A 104 11.85 9.67 -0.01
C GLU A 104 11.77 9.32 1.49
N GLU A 105 10.71 9.74 2.19
CA GLU A 105 10.48 9.46 3.63
C GLU A 105 9.96 8.03 3.91
N GLN A 106 9.90 7.18 2.87
CA GLN A 106 9.36 5.81 2.91
C GLN A 106 7.93 5.73 3.50
N ILE A 107 7.08 6.72 3.20
CA ILE A 107 5.66 6.80 3.58
C ILE A 107 4.81 6.11 2.48
N PRO A 108 4.23 4.92 2.72
CA PRO A 108 3.31 4.31 1.77
C PRO A 108 2.02 5.13 1.57
N VAL A 109 1.58 5.21 0.31
CA VAL A 109 0.34 5.88 -0.11
C VAL A 109 -0.56 4.84 -0.79
N VAL A 110 -1.63 4.42 -0.12
CA VAL A 110 -2.56 3.38 -0.60
C VAL A 110 -3.79 3.99 -1.24
N PHE A 111 -4.15 3.56 -2.44
CA PHE A 111 -5.31 4.05 -3.19
C PHE A 111 -6.47 3.05 -3.09
N LEU A 112 -7.64 3.58 -2.72
CA LEU A 112 -8.86 2.83 -2.45
C LEU A 112 -10.04 3.41 -3.26
N THR A 113 -11.12 2.65 -3.43
CA THR A 113 -12.44 3.24 -3.76
C THR A 113 -12.96 4.06 -2.58
N GLN A 114 -14.03 4.83 -2.78
CA GLN A 114 -14.73 5.50 -1.69
C GLN A 114 -15.39 4.50 -0.71
N LEU A 115 -15.58 3.24 -1.11
CA LEU A 115 -16.08 2.14 -0.28
C LEU A 115 -14.96 1.36 0.45
N GLY A 116 -13.69 1.63 0.11
CA GLY A 116 -12.51 1.01 0.74
C GLY A 116 -11.87 -0.15 -0.05
N ASP A 117 -12.35 -0.46 -1.26
CA ASP A 117 -11.76 -1.52 -2.09
C ASP A 117 -10.36 -1.10 -2.59
N TYR A 118 -9.38 -1.98 -2.45
CA TYR A 118 -8.00 -1.70 -2.83
C TYR A 118 -7.80 -1.59 -4.35
N LYS A 119 -7.19 -0.48 -4.80
CA LYS A 119 -6.82 -0.24 -6.20
C LYS A 119 -5.33 -0.38 -6.48
N GLY A 120 -4.47 -0.09 -5.50
CA GLY A 120 -3.03 -0.02 -5.67
C GLY A 120 -2.35 0.75 -4.53
N HIS A 121 -1.02 0.86 -4.58
CA HIS A 121 -0.27 1.75 -3.69
C HIS A 121 0.98 2.30 -4.38
N LEU A 122 1.48 3.42 -3.88
CA LEU A 122 2.84 3.91 -4.09
C LEU A 122 3.62 3.71 -2.79
N TRP A 123 4.84 3.21 -2.86
CA TRP A 123 5.78 3.16 -1.74
C TRP A 123 7.21 3.07 -2.30
N SER A 124 8.20 3.28 -1.44
CA SER A 124 9.61 3.35 -1.86
C SER A 124 10.15 1.97 -2.28
N ALA A 125 11.18 1.96 -3.11
CA ALA A 125 11.87 0.73 -3.54
C ALA A 125 12.47 -0.06 -2.36
N GLU A 126 12.67 0.59 -1.21
CA GLU A 126 13.32 0.02 -0.03
C GLU A 126 12.37 -0.63 1.00
N PHE A 127 11.05 -0.51 0.83
CA PHE A 127 10.08 -1.05 1.79
C PHE A 127 10.23 -2.60 1.85
N CYS A 128 10.23 -3.29 0.70
CA CYS A 128 9.91 -4.72 0.67
C CYS A 128 10.87 -5.60 1.49
N ASP A 129 10.31 -6.33 2.46
CA ASP A 129 10.93 -7.44 3.19
C ASP A 129 11.14 -8.67 2.28
N LEU A 130 11.90 -8.47 1.20
CA LEU A 130 12.26 -9.50 0.20
C LEU A 130 12.76 -10.82 0.83
N PRO A 131 13.55 -10.84 1.92
CA PRO A 131 13.93 -12.08 2.59
C PRO A 131 12.73 -12.84 3.19
N VAL A 132 11.74 -12.12 3.73
CA VAL A 132 10.54 -12.70 4.33
C VAL A 132 9.59 -13.22 3.25
N GLU A 133 9.37 -12.47 2.18
CA GLU A 133 8.56 -12.92 1.05
C GLU A 133 9.19 -14.12 0.34
N ALA A 134 10.51 -14.09 0.09
CA ALA A 134 11.25 -15.22 -0.48
C ALA A 134 11.20 -16.46 0.42
N ALA A 135 11.30 -16.31 1.75
CA ALA A 135 11.18 -17.42 2.69
C ALA A 135 9.77 -18.02 2.74
N GLN A 136 8.72 -17.20 2.60
CA GLN A 136 7.34 -17.67 2.45
C GLN A 136 7.14 -18.40 1.11
N TYR A 137 7.61 -17.83 0.01
CA TYR A 137 7.52 -18.41 -1.33
C TYR A 137 8.27 -19.74 -1.43
N GLY A 138 9.48 -19.84 -0.86
CA GLY A 138 10.25 -21.09 -0.80
C GLY A 138 9.52 -22.21 -0.05
N ARG A 139 8.76 -21.89 1.00
CA ARG A 139 7.95 -22.85 1.78
C ARG A 139 6.53 -23.07 1.25
N ARG A 140 6.15 -22.48 0.10
CA ARG A 140 4.79 -22.61 -0.46
C ARG A 140 4.33 -24.06 -0.67
N ASN A 141 5.27 -24.99 -0.89
CA ASN A 141 5.00 -26.40 -1.16
C ASN A 141 5.23 -27.32 0.07
N ASP A 142 5.55 -26.78 1.25
CA ASP A 142 5.72 -27.55 2.49
C ASP A 142 4.36 -27.74 3.20
N PRO A 143 3.79 -28.96 3.25
CA PRO A 143 2.48 -29.20 3.88
C PRO A 143 2.49 -28.98 5.40
N GLY A 144 3.64 -29.19 6.05
CA GLY A 144 3.82 -28.95 7.49
C GLY A 144 3.80 -27.47 7.82
N PHE A 145 4.49 -26.65 7.02
CA PHE A 145 4.43 -25.18 7.11
C PHE A 145 3.03 -24.66 6.80
N GLN A 146 2.39 -25.12 5.71
CA GLN A 146 1.01 -24.76 5.36
C GLN A 146 0.04 -25.04 6.51
N LEU A 147 0.02 -26.28 7.03
CA LEU A 147 -0.88 -26.68 8.11
C LEU A 147 -0.59 -25.94 9.42
N GLY A 148 0.69 -25.74 9.75
CA GLY A 148 1.12 -24.97 10.91
C GLY A 148 0.67 -23.52 10.85
N MET A 149 0.81 -22.87 9.70
CA MET A 149 0.36 -21.50 9.47
C MET A 149 -1.17 -21.39 9.51
N ALA A 150 -1.89 -22.27 8.80
CA ALA A 150 -3.34 -22.30 8.79
C ALA A 150 -3.93 -22.49 10.19
N ARG A 151 -3.39 -23.42 10.99
CA ARG A 151 -3.79 -23.61 12.41
C ARG A 151 -3.58 -22.34 13.23
N ARG A 152 -2.42 -21.67 13.10
CA ARG A 152 -2.13 -20.41 13.82
C ARG A 152 -3.09 -19.28 13.44
N ILE A 153 -3.39 -19.12 12.14
CA ILE A 153 -4.36 -18.12 11.65
C ILE A 153 -5.76 -18.40 12.20
N VAL A 154 -6.23 -19.66 12.18
CA VAL A 154 -7.55 -20.04 12.71
C VAL A 154 -7.64 -19.79 14.22
N VAL A 155 -6.63 -20.21 15.00
CA VAL A 155 -6.57 -19.96 16.45
C VAL A 155 -6.59 -18.46 16.75
N GLY A 156 -5.78 -17.67 16.05
CA GLY A 156 -5.77 -16.21 16.19
C GLY A 156 -7.13 -15.58 15.87
N LYS A 157 -7.80 -16.02 14.79
CA LYS A 157 -9.14 -15.55 14.41
C LYS A 157 -10.21 -15.90 15.45
N VAL A 158 -10.18 -17.11 16.02
CA VAL A 158 -11.08 -17.53 17.11
C VAL A 158 -10.84 -16.70 18.38
N VAL A 159 -9.58 -16.53 18.81
CA VAL A 159 -9.22 -15.74 19.99
C VAL A 159 -9.63 -14.27 19.83
N ASN A 160 -9.37 -13.66 18.68
CA ASN A 160 -9.76 -12.28 18.40
C ASN A 160 -11.28 -12.11 18.35
N SER A 161 -12.01 -13.07 17.80
CA SER A 161 -13.49 -13.07 17.79
C SER A 161 -14.06 -13.19 19.20
N LYS A 162 -13.49 -14.07 20.03
CA LYS A 162 -13.78 -14.23 21.47
C LYS A 162 -13.56 -12.92 22.24
N GLN A 163 -12.43 -12.24 22.03
CA GLN A 163 -12.16 -10.93 22.65
C GLN A 163 -13.09 -9.82 22.16
N LEU A 164 -13.43 -9.78 20.86
CA LEU A 164 -14.39 -8.83 20.29
C LEU A 164 -15.79 -8.99 20.91
N LEU A 165 -16.30 -10.22 20.99
CA LEU A 165 -17.59 -10.51 21.64
C LEU A 165 -17.59 -10.13 23.12
N LEU A 166 -16.51 -10.43 23.86
CA LEU A 166 -16.35 -10.04 25.26
C LEU A 166 -16.24 -8.51 25.45
N ARG A 167 -15.66 -7.78 24.49
CA ARG A 167 -15.60 -6.30 24.46
C ARG A 167 -16.98 -5.70 24.16
N LEU A 168 -17.69 -6.19 23.14
CA LEU A 168 -19.03 -5.73 22.78
C LEU A 168 -20.05 -6.00 23.91
N ASN A 169 -19.92 -7.12 24.62
CA ASN A 169 -20.82 -7.43 25.73
C ASN A 169 -20.66 -6.52 26.95
N ARG A 170 -19.59 -5.71 27.05
CA ARG A 170 -19.48 -4.66 28.07
C ARG A 170 -20.57 -3.59 27.91
N LYS A 171 -21.00 -3.31 26.66
CA LYS A 171 -22.13 -2.41 26.37
C LYS A 171 -23.48 -3.14 26.38
N ARG A 172 -23.56 -4.36 25.83
CA ARG A 172 -24.83 -5.10 25.66
C ARG A 172 -25.32 -5.88 26.90
N GLN A 173 -24.46 -6.13 27.88
CA GLN A 173 -24.78 -6.77 29.17
C GLN A 173 -25.55 -8.11 29.10
N VAL A 174 -25.36 -8.89 28.02
CA VAL A 174 -26.01 -10.21 27.86
C VAL A 174 -25.56 -11.16 28.96
N LYS A 175 -26.50 -11.55 29.82
CA LYS A 175 -26.31 -12.46 30.96
C LYS A 175 -25.78 -13.82 30.47
N GLY A 176 -24.94 -14.48 31.28
CA GLY A 176 -24.39 -15.81 30.99
C GLY A 176 -23.36 -15.92 29.85
N LEU A 177 -23.22 -14.91 28.97
CA LEU A 177 -22.35 -15.00 27.78
C LEU A 177 -20.88 -15.32 28.12
N ARG A 178 -20.34 -14.75 29.21
CA ARG A 178 -18.96 -15.04 29.68
C ARG A 178 -18.74 -16.51 30.06
N ALA A 179 -19.78 -17.23 30.49
CA ALA A 179 -19.69 -18.66 30.81
C ALA A 179 -19.74 -19.51 29.53
N ARG A 180 -20.61 -19.16 28.57
CA ARG A 180 -20.70 -19.84 27.26
C ARG A 180 -19.42 -19.71 26.43
N ILE A 181 -18.70 -18.59 26.53
CA ILE A 181 -17.44 -18.31 25.82
C ILE A 181 -16.21 -18.90 26.55
N LYS A 182 -16.37 -19.63 27.67
CA LYS A 182 -15.25 -20.25 28.41
C LYS A 182 -14.81 -21.64 27.93
N ARG A 183 -15.62 -22.31 27.11
CA ARG A 183 -15.15 -23.41 26.26
C ARG A 183 -14.42 -22.84 25.02
#